data_AF-A0A5N9GL93-F1
#
_entry.id   AF-A0A5N9GL93-F1
#
_cell.length_a   1.000
_cell.length_b   1.000
_cell.length_c   1.000
_cell.angle_alpha   90.00
_cell.angle_beta   90.00
_cell.angle_gamma   90.00
#
_symmetry.space_group_name_H-M   'P 1'
#
loop_
_entity.id
_entity.type
_entity.pdbx_description
1 polymer ?
#
loop_
_entity_poly.entity_id
_entity_poly.type
_entity_poly.pdbx_seq_one_letter_code
_entity_poly.pdbx_strand_id
1 'polypeptide(L)' 'NIYQTEVLSEPEPAGENLLYSNFDTPFDISEIAKGMGIQSERVTDPEEIGPAVERALSSNKPSVIDVVIDGSL' A
#
# COMPACT_ATOMS: atom_id res chain seq x y z
N ASN A 1 -5.77 8.17 11.49
CA ASN A 1 -5.59 9.61 11.20
C ASN A 1 -6.02 10.58 12.32
N ILE A 2 -6.59 10.11 13.44
CA ILE A 2 -7.00 10.98 14.57
C ILE A 2 -5.84 11.85 15.08
N TYR A 3 -4.64 11.29 15.22
CA TYR A 3 -3.46 12.02 15.67
C TYR A 3 -3.11 13.22 14.76
N GLN A 4 -3.05 13.01 13.45
CA GLN A 4 -2.70 14.06 12.49
C GLN A 4 -3.76 15.18 12.46
N THR A 5 -5.04 14.82 12.48
CA THR A 5 -6.14 15.80 12.42
C THR A 5 -6.36 16.52 13.75
N GLU A 6 -6.37 15.80 14.87
CA GLU A 6 -6.76 16.35 16.18
C GLU A 6 -5.58 16.89 17.01
N VAL A 7 -4.39 16.29 16.89
CA VAL A 7 -3.20 16.70 17.64
C VAL A 7 -2.34 17.66 16.81
N LEU A 8 -2.05 17.30 15.55
CA LEU A 8 -1.21 18.12 14.68
C LEU A 8 -1.98 19.22 13.93
N SER A 9 -3.32 19.17 13.94
CA SER A 9 -4.18 20.09 13.18
C SER A 9 -3.82 20.15 11.69
N GLU A 10 -3.36 19.02 11.14
CA GLU A 10 -3.00 18.94 9.73
C GLU A 10 -4.26 19.03 8.86
N PRO A 11 -4.35 20.03 7.95
CA PRO A 11 -5.53 20.19 7.10
C PRO A 11 -5.62 19.09 6.03
N GLU A 12 -4.49 18.46 5.68
CA GLU A 12 -4.38 17.43 4.65
C GLU A 12 -3.51 16.26 5.13
N PRO A 13 -4.11 15.27 5.82
CA PRO A 13 -3.38 14.13 6.39
C PRO A 13 -2.73 13.20 5.35
N ALA A 14 -3.16 13.30 4.08
CA ALA A 14 -2.50 12.58 2.98
C ALA A 14 -1.16 13.23 2.58
N GLY A 15 -0.87 14.44 3.06
CA GLY A 15 0.30 15.23 2.72
C GLY A 15 0.12 16.07 1.45
N GLU A 16 0.94 17.13 1.34
CA GLU A 16 0.83 18.16 0.29
C GLU A 16 0.94 17.62 -1.15
N ASN A 17 1.65 16.51 -1.34
CA ASN A 17 1.86 15.89 -2.65
C ASN A 17 0.77 14.89 -3.06
N LEU A 18 -0.12 14.55 -2.14
CA LEU A 18 -1.18 13.54 -2.33
C LEU A 18 -2.53 14.09 -1.84
N LEU A 19 -2.80 15.36 -2.14
CA LEU A 19 -4.08 16.02 -1.85
C LEU A 19 -5.27 15.10 -2.17
N TYR A 20 -6.21 14.99 -1.22
CA TYR A 20 -7.41 14.15 -1.33
C TYR A 20 -7.18 12.64 -1.49
N SER A 21 -5.97 12.14 -1.22
CA SER A 21 -5.65 10.70 -1.27
C SER A 21 -5.82 9.99 0.07
N ASN A 22 -6.51 10.62 1.03
CA ASN A 22 -6.93 9.97 2.26
C ASN A 22 -8.23 9.21 1.98
N PHE A 23 -8.10 7.95 1.59
CA PHE A 23 -9.22 7.10 1.25
C PHE A 23 -9.71 6.31 2.47
N ASP A 24 -10.99 6.43 2.81
CA ASP A 24 -11.59 5.67 3.91
C ASP A 24 -11.57 4.15 3.67
N THR A 25 -11.65 3.75 2.40
CA THR A 25 -11.57 2.34 1.99
C THR A 25 -10.18 2.05 1.44
N PRO A 26 -9.43 1.10 2.04
CA PRO A 26 -8.14 0.71 1.51
C PRO A 26 -8.31 0.04 0.14
N PHE A 27 -7.50 0.46 -0.82
CA PHE A 27 -7.46 -0.20 -2.12
C PHE A 27 -6.88 -1.62 -2.02
N ASP A 28 -7.32 -2.49 -2.92
CA ASP A 28 -6.65 -3.76 -3.21
C ASP A 28 -5.94 -3.64 -4.55
N ILE A 29 -4.70 -3.16 -4.51
CA ILE A 29 -3.90 -2.95 -5.71
C ILE A 29 -3.47 -4.31 -6.29
N SER A 30 -3.33 -5.33 -5.43
CA SER A 30 -3.05 -6.71 -5.88
C SER A 30 -4.15 -7.23 -6.81
N GLU A 31 -5.42 -7.16 -6.43
CA GLU A 31 -6.53 -7.63 -7.27
C GLU A 31 -6.68 -6.83 -8.57
N ILE A 32 -6.47 -5.50 -8.52
CA ILE A 32 -6.44 -4.67 -9.74
C ILE A 32 -5.35 -5.16 -10.70
N ALA A 33 -4.14 -5.41 -10.19
CA ALA A 33 -3.02 -5.91 -10.99
C ALA A 33 -3.30 -7.30 -11.58
N LYS A 34 -3.94 -8.20 -10.82
CA LYS A 34 -4.36 -9.52 -11.33
C LYS A 34 -5.34 -9.38 -12.49
N GLY A 35 -6.30 -8.45 -12.39
CA GLY A 35 -7.23 -8.13 -13.49
C GLY A 35 -6.53 -7.64 -14.76
N MET A 36 -5.35 -7.02 -14.63
CA MET A 36 -4.49 -6.62 -15.75
C MET A 36 -3.57 -7.73 -16.27
N GLY A 37 -3.65 -8.94 -15.70
CA GLY A 37 -2.77 -10.06 -16.04
C GLY A 37 -1.35 -9.94 -15.47
N ILE A 38 -1.14 -9.04 -14.49
CA ILE A 38 0.13 -8.84 -13.82
C ILE A 38 0.16 -9.72 -12.57
N GLN A 39 1.29 -10.42 -12.35
CA GLN A 39 1.48 -11.17 -11.12
C GLN A 39 1.50 -10.21 -9.93
N SER A 40 0.71 -10.48 -8.92
CA SER A 40 0.71 -9.65 -7.72
C SER A 40 0.43 -10.44 -6.45
N GLU A 41 0.91 -9.91 -5.35
CA GLU A 41 0.62 -10.40 -4.00
C GLU A 41 0.41 -9.23 -3.04
N ARG A 42 -0.45 -9.45 -2.04
CA ARG A 42 -0.74 -8.50 -0.97
C ARG A 42 -0.01 -8.94 0.30
N VAL A 43 0.80 -8.06 0.86
CA VAL A 43 1.63 -8.30 2.05
C VAL A 43 1.06 -7.52 3.23
N THR A 44 0.73 -8.23 4.30
CA THR A 44 0.22 -7.65 5.56
C THR A 44 1.16 -7.88 6.75
N ASP A 45 2.12 -8.77 6.59
CA ASP A 45 3.19 -9.05 7.56
C ASP A 45 4.50 -8.43 7.05
N PRO A 46 5.17 -7.56 7.84
CA PRO A 46 6.49 -7.04 7.49
C PRO A 46 7.54 -8.12 7.18
N GLU A 47 7.47 -9.29 7.82
CA GLU A 47 8.42 -10.39 7.59
C GLU A 47 8.27 -11.01 6.19
N GLU A 48 7.10 -10.88 5.55
CA GLU A 48 6.82 -11.40 4.21
C GLU A 48 7.30 -10.47 3.08
N ILE A 49 7.73 -9.24 3.37
CA ILE A 49 8.21 -8.29 2.36
C ILE A 49 9.43 -8.85 1.62
N GLY A 50 10.41 -9.38 2.35
CA GLY A 50 11.63 -9.95 1.77
C GLY A 50 11.32 -11.12 0.82
N PRO A 51 10.64 -12.17 1.31
CA PRO A 51 10.20 -13.29 0.48
C PRO A 51 9.36 -12.88 -0.75
N ALA A 52 8.47 -11.89 -0.61
CA ALA A 52 7.67 -11.37 -1.72
C ALA A 52 8.54 -10.74 -2.82
N VAL A 53 9.54 -9.95 -2.42
CA VAL A 53 10.52 -9.37 -3.35
C VAL A 53 11.31 -10.46 -4.07
N GLU A 54 11.75 -11.52 -3.38
CA GLU A 54 12.45 -12.64 -4.01
C GLU A 54 11.59 -13.35 -5.06
N ARG A 55 10.31 -13.62 -4.73
CA ARG A 55 9.34 -14.21 -5.67
C ARG A 55 9.14 -13.33 -6.90
N ALA A 56 8.91 -12.03 -6.69
CA ALA A 56 8.75 -11.04 -7.74
C ALA A 56 9.95 -10.99 -8.70
N LEU A 57 11.17 -10.93 -8.15
CA LEU A 57 12.41 -10.91 -8.93
C LEU A 57 12.64 -12.23 -9.68
N SER A 58 12.38 -13.38 -9.05
CA SER A 58 12.56 -14.70 -9.66
C SER A 58 11.65 -14.93 -10.89
N SER A 59 10.51 -14.23 -10.95
CA SER A 59 9.54 -14.36 -12.04
C SER A 59 10.06 -13.85 -13.38
N ASN A 60 11.08 -12.97 -13.39
CA ASN A 60 11.56 -12.22 -14.56
C ASN A 60 10.43 -11.55 -15.36
N LYS A 61 9.36 -11.14 -14.68
CA LYS A 61 8.18 -10.50 -15.26
C LYS A 61 7.78 -9.27 -14.44
N PRO A 62 7.01 -8.34 -15.02
CA PRO A 62 6.36 -7.29 -14.25
C PRO A 62 5.54 -7.91 -13.12
N SER A 63 5.74 -7.39 -11.91
CA SER A 63 5.07 -7.86 -10.70
C SER A 63 4.74 -6.69 -9.78
N VAL A 64 3.67 -6.83 -9.01
CA VAL A 64 3.19 -5.84 -8.06
C VAL A 64 3.16 -6.45 -6.66
N ILE A 65 3.74 -5.76 -5.69
CA ILE A 65 3.67 -6.12 -4.28
C ILE A 65 2.85 -5.01 -3.59
N ASP A 66 1.66 -5.35 -3.11
CA ASP A 66 0.76 -4.45 -2.40
C ASP A 66 0.99 -4.57 -0.89
N VAL A 67 1.76 -3.65 -0.31
CA VAL A 67 2.10 -3.67 1.12
C VAL A 67 1.11 -2.83 1.91
N VAL A 68 0.41 -3.48 2.84
CA VAL A 68 -0.52 -2.81 3.75
C VAL A 68 0.24 -2.26 4.93
N ILE A 69 0.11 -0.95 5.15
CA ILE A 69 0.71 -0.25 6.30
C ILE A 69 -0.43 0.14 7.24
N ASP A 70 -0.32 -0.24 8.51
CA ASP A 70 -1.22 0.24 9.54
C ASP A 70 -0.89 1.69 9.91
N GLY A 71 -1.83 2.59 9.66
CA GLY A 71 -1.73 4.02 9.95
C GLY A 71 -2.26 4.42 11.34
N SER A 72 -2.43 3.47 12.27
CA SER A 72 -2.95 3.73 13.62
C SER A 72 -1.95 4.29 14.62
N LEU A 73 -0.74 4.69 14.20
CA LEU A 73 0.31 5.24 15.07
C LEU A 73 0.27 6.78 15.13
#